data_AF-A0AA88VAR9-F1
#
_entry.id   AF-A0AA88VAR9-F1
#
_cell.length_a   1.000
_cell.length_b   1.000
_cell.length_c   1.000
_cell.angle_alpha   90.00
_cell.angle_beta   90.00
_cell.angle_gamma   90.00
#
_symmetry.space_group_name_H-M   'P 1'
#
loop_
_entity.id
_entity.type
_entity.pdbx_description
1 polymer ?
#
loop_
_entity_poly.entity_id
_entity_poly.type
_entity_poly.pdbx_seq_one_letter_code
_entity_poly.pdbx_strand_id
1 'polypeptide(L)'
;MHGAKKFPIIDHLKGTRPLGLYVDGSSTLGNSGARLILISPKKFVIEYVICFNFQASNNEAEYKALLAGMRLAHALKVDLLFIHGGSQLVVNHVLGEYEARDEGMIQYLQLVNSLATKFKSFTICQIPQDQSAQADSLLRLAFTYILEFQRTIYIELLKE
;
A
#
# COMPACT_ATOMS: atom_id res chain seq x y z
N MET A 1 20.53 -10.48 9.75
CA MET A 1 19.51 -11.47 9.33
C MET A 1 18.25 -11.27 10.18
N HIS A 2 17.31 -10.45 9.73
CA HIS A 2 16.05 -10.23 10.47
C HIS A 2 15.04 -11.31 10.09
N GLY A 3 14.65 -12.12 11.07
CA GLY A 3 13.72 -13.23 10.89
C GLY A 3 12.37 -12.75 10.36
N ALA A 4 11.89 -13.39 9.29
CA ALA A 4 10.57 -13.14 8.75
C ALA A 4 9.51 -13.44 9.83
N LYS A 5 8.80 -12.42 10.31
CA LYS A 5 7.58 -12.59 11.10
C LYS A 5 6.63 -13.48 10.30
N LYS A 6 6.27 -14.64 10.86
CA LYS A 6 5.35 -15.59 10.23
C LYS A 6 3.93 -15.01 10.35
N PHE A 7 3.41 -14.45 9.26
CA PHE A 7 2.03 -13.93 9.23
C PHE A 7 1.04 -15.10 9.30
N PRO A 8 0.15 -15.20 10.31
CA PRO A 8 -0.68 -16.38 10.50
C PRO A 8 -1.84 -16.54 9.48
N ILE A 9 -2.02 -15.61 8.52
CA ILE A 9 -3.18 -15.55 7.61
C ILE A 9 -2.82 -15.92 6.15
N ILE A 10 -1.58 -16.34 5.88
CA ILE A 10 -1.04 -16.47 4.51
C ILE A 10 -1.85 -17.43 3.61
N ASP A 11 -2.52 -18.45 4.15
CA ASP A 11 -3.21 -19.45 3.32
C ASP A 11 -4.48 -18.93 2.63
N HIS A 12 -5.18 -17.96 3.22
CA HIS A 12 -6.43 -17.40 2.66
C HIS A 12 -6.20 -16.38 1.54
N LEU A 13 -4.98 -15.84 1.46
CA LEU A 13 -4.57 -14.87 0.45
C LEU A 13 -3.95 -15.53 -0.80
N LYS A 14 -3.75 -16.85 -0.78
CA LYS A 14 -3.24 -17.62 -1.92
C LYS A 14 -4.31 -17.80 -3.00
N GLY A 15 -3.99 -17.41 -4.24
CA GLY A 15 -4.83 -17.60 -5.41
C GLY A 15 -4.26 -16.93 -6.67
N THR A 16 -4.78 -17.31 -7.85
CA THR A 16 -4.33 -16.87 -9.18
C THR A 16 -5.01 -15.59 -9.69
N ARG A 17 -5.83 -14.91 -8.88
CA ARG A 17 -6.51 -13.66 -9.26
C ARG A 17 -5.80 -12.46 -8.62
N PRO A 18 -5.88 -11.25 -9.22
CA PRO A 18 -5.18 -10.08 -8.72
C PRO A 18 -5.52 -9.79 -7.27
N LEU A 19 -4.50 -9.52 -6.46
CA LEU A 19 -4.71 -8.95 -5.13
C LEU A 19 -4.94 -7.45 -5.29
N GLY A 20 -6.06 -6.95 -4.77
CA GLY A 20 -6.28 -5.52 -4.64
C GLY A 20 -5.55 -4.99 -3.42
N LEU A 21 -4.67 -4.02 -3.61
CA LEU A 21 -3.93 -3.35 -2.55
C LEU A 21 -4.25 -1.85 -2.59
N TYR A 22 -4.71 -1.30 -1.48
CA TYR A 22 -4.91 0.14 -1.31
C TYR A 22 -3.81 0.65 -0.38
N VAL A 23 -3.13 1.71 -0.78
CA VAL A 23 -2.05 2.32 -0.01
C VAL A 23 -2.32 3.81 0.15
N ASP A 24 -2.16 4.30 1.37
CA ASP A 24 -2.31 5.71 1.72
C ASP A 24 -1.29 6.06 2.79
N GLY A 25 -0.41 7.00 2.48
CA GLY A 25 0.58 7.54 3.41
C GLY A 25 0.22 8.98 3.80
N SER A 26 0.36 9.31 5.07
CA SER A 26 0.04 10.65 5.56
C SER A 26 1.05 11.12 6.59
N SER A 27 1.28 12.43 6.60
CA SER A 27 2.10 13.08 7.60
C SER A 27 1.46 14.38 8.07
N THR A 28 1.53 14.60 9.38
CA THR A 28 1.10 15.81 10.08
C THR A 28 2.22 16.28 10.99
N LEU A 29 2.05 17.43 11.63
CA LEU A 29 3.04 17.93 12.58
C LEU A 29 3.14 16.97 13.78
N GLY A 30 4.23 16.22 13.86
CA GLY A 30 4.54 15.30 14.96
C GLY A 30 4.05 13.86 14.79
N ASN A 31 3.39 13.51 13.67
CA ASN A 31 3.03 12.12 13.38
C ASN A 31 3.05 11.83 11.88
N SER A 32 3.58 10.68 11.52
CA SER A 32 3.57 10.18 10.15
C SER A 32 3.24 8.70 10.13
N GLY A 33 2.64 8.22 9.06
CA GLY A 33 2.29 6.82 8.96
C GLY A 33 1.75 6.42 7.60
N ALA A 34 1.38 5.16 7.52
CA ALA A 34 0.80 4.56 6.34
C ALA A 34 -0.35 3.61 6.72
N ARG A 35 -1.30 3.50 5.81
CA ARG A 35 -2.38 2.53 5.87
C ARG A 35 -2.37 1.67 4.61
N LEU A 36 -2.54 0.37 4.81
CA LEU A 36 -2.60 -0.61 3.74
C LEU A 36 -3.87 -1.45 3.91
N ILE A 37 -4.62 -1.62 2.83
CA ILE A 37 -5.77 -2.54 2.81
C ILE A 37 -5.56 -3.54 1.69
N LEU A 38 -5.51 -4.83 2.06
CA LEU A 38 -5.38 -5.94 1.12
C LEU A 38 -6.72 -6.63 1.00
N ILE A 39 -7.23 -6.72 -0.21
CA ILE A 39 -8.49 -7.39 -0.54
C ILE A 39 -8.17 -8.61 -1.39
N SER A 40 -8.43 -9.79 -0.82
CA SER A 40 -8.23 -11.04 -1.53
C SER A 40 -9.38 -11.31 -2.51
N PRO A 41 -9.14 -12.11 -3.57
CA PRO A 41 -10.21 -12.54 -4.47
C PRO A 41 -11.30 -13.37 -3.80
N LYS A 42 -10.98 -13.97 -2.64
CA LYS A 42 -11.93 -14.68 -1.76
C LYS A 42 -12.61 -13.75 -0.77
N LYS A 43 -12.51 -12.43 -0.99
CA LYS A 43 -13.11 -11.36 -0.20
C LYS A 43 -12.59 -11.30 1.24
N PHE A 44 -11.39 -11.80 1.51
CA PHE A 44 -10.72 -11.54 2.80
C PHE A 44 -10.13 -10.15 2.78
N VAL A 45 -10.30 -9.42 3.88
CA VAL A 45 -9.79 -8.05 4.02
C VAL A 45 -8.83 -8.00 5.18
N ILE A 46 -7.60 -7.59 4.90
CA ILE A 46 -6.59 -7.36 5.92
C ILE A 46 -6.18 -5.89 5.87
N GLU A 47 -6.17 -5.28 7.04
CA GLU A 47 -5.78 -3.89 7.20
C GLU A 47 -4.51 -3.80 8.03
N TYR A 48 -3.54 -3.02 7.55
CA TYR A 48 -2.32 -2.68 8.27
C TYR A 48 -2.26 -1.18 8.48
N VAL A 49 -1.96 -0.78 9.71
CA VAL A 49 -1.62 0.60 10.07
C VAL A 49 -0.18 0.61 10.53
N ILE A 50 0.64 1.42 9.86
CA ILE A 50 2.05 1.57 10.14
C ILE A 50 2.26 2.97 10.69
N CYS A 51 2.75 3.07 11.93
CA CYS A 51 3.15 4.34 12.51
C CYS A 51 4.65 4.52 12.28
N PHE A 52 5.07 5.67 11.76
CA PHE A 52 6.48 5.99 11.61
C PHE A 52 6.99 6.66 12.88
N ASN A 53 8.07 6.12 13.45
CA ASN A 53 8.70 6.73 14.62
C ASN A 53 9.70 7.84 14.25
N PHE A 54 9.50 8.45 13.09
CA PHE A 54 10.29 9.53 12.52
C PHE A 54 9.35 10.41 11.70
N GLN A 55 9.70 11.69 11.53
CA GLN A 55 8.94 12.60 10.69
C GLN A 55 9.22 12.28 9.22
N ALA A 56 8.16 12.13 8.43
CA ALA A 56 8.23 12.09 6.97
C ALA A 56 7.49 13.31 6.39
N SER A 57 7.81 13.72 5.17
CA SER A 57 6.89 14.52 4.36
C SER A 57 5.72 13.67 3.88
N ASN A 58 4.65 14.29 3.38
CA ASN A 58 3.50 13.56 2.82
C ASN A 58 3.92 12.66 1.65
N ASN A 59 4.76 13.16 0.75
CA ASN A 59 5.22 12.39 -0.40
C ASN A 59 6.08 11.19 0.02
N GLU A 60 6.96 11.37 1.01
CA GLU A 60 7.74 10.27 1.58
C GLU A 60 6.83 9.25 2.27
N ALA A 61 5.81 9.70 3.00
CA ALA A 61 4.88 8.79 3.66
C ALA A 61 4.13 7.92 2.64
N GLU A 62 3.68 8.51 1.54
CA GLU A 62 3.02 7.81 0.42
C GLU A 62 3.94 6.80 -0.26
N TYR A 63 5.20 7.17 -0.52
CA TYR A 63 6.19 6.22 -1.05
C TYR A 63 6.49 5.08 -0.08
N LYS A 64 6.61 5.38 1.22
CA LYS A 64 6.83 4.36 2.26
C LYS A 64 5.61 3.44 2.38
N ALA A 65 4.38 3.97 2.26
CA ALA A 65 3.15 3.18 2.20
C ALA A 65 3.16 2.23 1.00
N LEU A 66 3.45 2.74 -0.20
CA LEU A 66 3.54 1.94 -1.42
C LEU A 66 4.57 0.82 -1.29
N LEU A 67 5.79 1.13 -0.85
CA LEU A 67 6.85 0.15 -0.66
C LEU A 67 6.51 -0.90 0.39
N ALA A 68 5.90 -0.50 1.52
CA ALA A 68 5.47 -1.44 2.54
C ALA A 68 4.39 -2.39 2.01
N GLY A 69 3.38 -1.87 1.31
CA GLY A 69 2.32 -2.65 0.68
C GLY A 69 2.85 -3.64 -0.35
N MET A 70 3.75 -3.21 -1.25
CA MET A 70 4.38 -4.08 -2.23
C MET A 70 5.24 -5.16 -1.57
N ARG A 71 6.02 -4.83 -0.53
CA ARG A 71 6.83 -5.82 0.21
C ARG A 71 5.96 -6.87 0.87
N LEU A 72 4.84 -6.45 1.47
CA LEU A 72 3.87 -7.35 2.06
C LEU A 72 3.23 -8.26 0.99
N ALA A 73 2.77 -7.72 -0.14
CA ALA A 73 2.23 -8.50 -1.24
C ALA A 73 3.24 -9.54 -1.76
N HIS A 74 4.52 -9.15 -1.90
CA HIS A 74 5.59 -10.06 -2.29
C HIS A 74 5.83 -11.17 -1.24
N ALA A 75 5.85 -10.83 0.05
CA ALA A 75 5.98 -11.80 1.15
C ALA A 75 4.82 -12.81 1.18
N LEU A 76 3.63 -12.36 0.76
CA LEU A 76 2.43 -13.18 0.58
C LEU A 76 2.43 -14.01 -0.72
N LYS A 77 3.50 -13.90 -1.54
CA LYS A 77 3.66 -14.60 -2.83
C LYS A 77 2.55 -14.26 -3.83
N VAL A 78 2.12 -13.01 -3.86
CA VAL A 78 1.20 -12.50 -4.87
C VAL A 78 1.91 -12.42 -6.21
N ASP A 79 1.32 -13.04 -7.25
CA ASP A 79 1.85 -12.98 -8.62
C ASP A 79 1.34 -11.75 -9.38
N LEU A 80 0.06 -11.39 -9.19
CA LEU A 80 -0.64 -10.33 -9.91
C LEU A 80 -1.09 -9.26 -8.91
N LEU A 81 -0.50 -8.08 -8.97
CA LEU A 81 -0.73 -7.00 -8.01
C LEU A 81 -1.41 -5.80 -8.67
N PHE A 82 -2.55 -5.39 -8.11
CA PHE A 82 -3.28 -4.19 -8.51
C PHE A 82 -3.31 -3.19 -7.35
N ILE A 83 -2.70 -2.03 -7.53
CA ILE A 83 -2.53 -1.02 -6.48
C ILE A 83 -3.40 0.20 -6.74
N HIS A 84 -4.08 0.65 -5.70
CA HIS A 84 -4.74 1.96 -5.62
C HIS A 84 -3.93 2.86 -4.68
N GLY A 85 -3.33 3.92 -5.21
CA GLY A 85 -2.54 4.90 -4.45
C GLY A 85 -3.33 6.17 -4.11
N GLY A 86 -3.14 6.69 -2.90
CA GLY A 86 -3.71 7.97 -2.45
C GLY A 86 -3.10 9.20 -3.13
N SER A 87 -1.81 9.14 -3.48
CA SER A 87 -1.09 10.27 -4.08
C SER A 87 -1.00 10.21 -5.61
N GLN A 88 -1.57 11.22 -6.28
CA GLN A 88 -1.39 11.46 -7.72
C GLN A 88 0.08 11.52 -8.11
N LEU A 89 0.90 12.23 -7.33
CA LEU A 89 2.31 12.43 -7.64
C LEU A 89 3.05 11.10 -7.68
N VAL A 90 2.89 10.29 -6.64
CA VAL A 90 3.56 8.98 -6.52
C VAL A 90 3.09 8.05 -7.64
N VAL A 91 1.79 8.00 -7.92
CA VAL A 91 1.23 7.19 -9.01
C VAL A 91 1.84 7.61 -10.36
N ASN A 92 1.86 8.90 -10.66
CA ASN A 92 2.36 9.40 -11.93
C ASN A 92 3.88 9.24 -12.08
N HIS A 93 4.66 9.31 -11.00
CA HIS A 93 6.08 8.94 -11.04
C HIS A 93 6.26 7.47 -11.42
N VAL A 94 5.47 6.57 -10.82
CA VAL A 94 5.57 5.12 -11.08
C VAL A 94 5.11 4.77 -12.50
N LEU A 95 4.10 5.46 -13.02
CA LEU A 95 3.65 5.32 -14.41
C LEU A 95 4.63 5.94 -15.42
N GLY A 96 5.60 6.75 -14.97
CA GLY A 96 6.53 7.46 -15.84
C GLY A 96 5.94 8.72 -16.50
N GLU A 97 4.73 9.12 -16.11
CA GLU A 97 4.07 10.34 -16.60
C GLU A 97 4.74 11.59 -16.05
N TYR A 98 5.23 11.52 -14.80
CA TYR A 98 5.98 12.58 -14.14
C TYR A 98 7.41 12.14 -13.83
N GLU A 99 8.35 13.08 -13.88
CA GLU A 99 9.75 12.86 -13.55
C GLU A 99 10.03 13.22 -12.08
N ALA A 100 10.60 12.26 -11.33
CA ALA A 100 11.15 12.53 -10.00
C ALA A 100 12.47 13.30 -10.12
N ARG A 101 12.59 14.43 -9.43
CA ARG A 101 13.74 15.35 -9.59
C ARG A 101 14.69 15.41 -8.39
N ASP A 102 14.17 15.28 -7.18
CA ASP A 102 15.02 15.24 -5.99
C ASP A 102 15.58 13.83 -5.76
N GLU A 103 16.79 13.75 -5.22
CA GLU A 103 17.52 12.49 -5.03
C GLU A 103 16.72 11.48 -4.18
N GLY A 104 15.96 11.95 -3.19
CA GLY A 104 15.13 11.10 -2.34
C GLY A 104 14.02 10.42 -3.13
N MET A 105 13.23 11.18 -3.89
CA MET A 105 12.15 10.62 -4.72
C MET A 105 12.70 9.72 -5.84
N ILE A 106 13.86 10.05 -6.42
CA ILE A 106 14.53 9.18 -7.40
C ILE A 106 14.86 7.82 -6.78
N GLN A 107 15.43 7.80 -5.56
CA GLN A 107 15.74 6.56 -4.85
C GLN A 107 14.47 5.75 -4.53
N TYR A 108 13.40 6.40 -4.08
CA TYR A 108 12.13 5.71 -3.84
C TYR A 108 11.56 5.10 -5.12
N LEU A 109 11.56 5.85 -6.23
CA LEU A 109 11.09 5.35 -7.52
C LEU A 109 11.93 4.16 -8.01
N GLN A 110 13.25 4.19 -7.85
CA GLN A 110 14.13 3.05 -8.15
C GLN A 110 13.78 1.81 -7.32
N LEU A 111 13.51 1.98 -6.01
CA LEU A 111 13.11 0.88 -5.14
C LEU A 111 11.75 0.30 -5.55
N VAL A 112 10.78 1.14 -5.90
CA VAL A 112 9.47 0.71 -6.40
C VAL A 112 9.63 -0.08 -7.69
N ASN A 113 10.39 0.45 -8.65
CA ASN A 113 10.63 -0.21 -9.94
C ASN A 113 11.34 -1.55 -9.76
N SER A 114 12.37 -1.62 -8.91
CA SER A 114 13.04 -2.87 -8.56
C SER A 114 12.06 -3.90 -7.98
N LEU A 115 11.20 -3.48 -7.07
CA LEU A 115 10.22 -4.35 -6.43
C LEU A 115 9.11 -4.78 -7.40
N ALA A 116 8.70 -3.92 -8.34
CA ALA A 116 7.72 -4.22 -9.37
C ALA A 116 8.15 -5.41 -10.25
N THR A 117 9.46 -5.55 -10.54
CA THR A 117 9.99 -6.70 -11.30
C THR A 117 9.80 -8.06 -10.62
N LYS A 118 9.46 -8.09 -9.33
CA LYS A 118 9.23 -9.33 -8.59
C LYS A 118 7.82 -9.90 -8.75
N PHE A 119 6.93 -9.18 -9.43
CA PHE A 119 5.57 -9.60 -9.74
C PHE A 119 5.47 -10.04 -11.21
N LYS A 120 4.60 -11.01 -11.51
CA LYS A 120 4.29 -11.37 -12.91
C LYS A 120 3.53 -10.25 -13.62
N SER A 121 2.69 -9.54 -12.87
CA SER A 121 1.98 -8.35 -13.34
C SER A 121 1.85 -7.35 -12.20
N PHE A 122 2.09 -6.09 -12.52
CA PHE A 122 1.97 -4.96 -11.64
C PHE A 122 1.18 -3.86 -12.36
N THR A 123 0.20 -3.29 -11.68
CA THR A 123 -0.52 -2.11 -12.17
C THR A 123 -0.85 -1.22 -10.99
N ILE A 124 -0.75 0.08 -11.19
CA ILE A 124 -1.08 1.09 -10.20
C ILE A 124 -2.02 2.13 -10.81
N CYS A 125 -3.01 2.56 -10.06
CA CYS A 125 -3.84 3.71 -10.39
C CYS A 125 -4.04 4.59 -9.17
N GLN A 126 -4.44 5.82 -9.42
CA GLN A 126 -4.79 6.76 -8.36
C GLN A 126 -6.23 6.54 -7.94
N ILE A 127 -6.50 6.75 -6.65
CA ILE A 127 -7.85 6.91 -6.13
C ILE A 127 -8.38 8.31 -6.54
N PRO A 128 -9.50 8.42 -7.27
CA PRO A 128 -10.05 9.72 -7.70
C PRO A 128 -10.36 10.66 -6.52
N GLN A 129 -10.01 11.94 -6.64
CA GLN A 129 -10.07 12.92 -5.53
C GLN A 129 -11.49 13.41 -5.20
N ASP A 130 -12.44 13.26 -6.10
CA ASP A 130 -13.90 13.33 -5.86
C ASP A 130 -14.39 12.25 -4.87
N GLN A 131 -13.56 11.23 -4.65
CA GLN A 131 -13.68 10.27 -3.57
C GLN A 131 -12.75 10.60 -2.38
N SER A 132 -12.30 11.86 -2.16
CA SER A 132 -11.37 12.24 -1.06
C SER A 132 -12.03 12.89 0.17
N ALA A 133 -13.00 13.80 0.00
CA ALA A 133 -13.98 14.08 1.07
C ALA A 133 -14.90 12.87 1.30
N GLN A 134 -15.01 12.06 0.25
CA GLN A 134 -15.53 10.70 0.26
C GLN A 134 -14.43 9.64 0.49
N ALA A 135 -13.18 9.93 0.90
CA ALA A 135 -12.16 8.87 1.13
C ALA A 135 -12.33 8.25 2.52
N ASP A 136 -12.79 9.07 3.45
CA ASP A 136 -13.53 8.63 4.64
C ASP A 136 -14.76 7.80 4.27
N SER A 137 -15.29 7.99 3.06
CA SER A 137 -16.34 7.16 2.47
C SER A 137 -15.86 6.05 1.55
N LEU A 138 -14.57 5.99 1.17
CA LEU A 138 -13.93 4.91 0.41
C LEU A 138 -13.62 3.77 1.37
N LEU A 139 -13.21 4.13 2.59
CA LEU A 139 -13.41 3.33 3.78
C LEU A 139 -14.85 2.90 3.95
N ARG A 140 -15.82 3.81 3.85
CA ARG A 140 -17.24 3.45 4.00
C ARG A 140 -17.77 2.59 2.86
N LEU A 141 -17.26 2.65 1.62
CA LEU A 141 -17.68 1.87 0.45
C LEU A 141 -17.03 0.50 0.45
N ALA A 142 -15.72 0.46 0.76
CA ALA A 142 -15.04 -0.75 1.15
C ALA A 142 -15.84 -1.38 2.30
N PHE A 143 -16.07 -0.70 3.42
CA PHE A 143 -16.85 -1.23 4.55
C PHE A 143 -18.29 -1.61 4.16
N THR A 144 -19.02 -0.82 3.37
CA THR A 144 -20.42 -1.11 2.99
C THR A 144 -20.52 -2.38 2.15
N TYR A 145 -19.54 -2.68 1.31
CA TYR A 145 -19.42 -3.97 0.63
C TYR A 145 -18.74 -5.07 1.48
N ILE A 146 -17.95 -4.68 2.49
CA ILE A 146 -17.12 -5.55 3.36
C ILE A 146 -17.81 -5.97 4.66
N LEU A 147 -19.00 -5.44 5.00
CA LEU A 147 -19.74 -5.83 6.22
C LEU A 147 -20.07 -7.32 6.30
N GLU A 148 -19.92 -8.09 5.21
CA GLU A 148 -20.04 -9.55 5.18
C GLU A 148 -18.70 -10.32 5.26
N PHE A 149 -17.55 -9.64 5.40
CA PHE A 149 -16.23 -10.29 5.36
C PHE A 149 -15.51 -10.31 6.70
N GLN A 150 -14.75 -11.39 6.90
CA GLN A 150 -13.81 -11.49 8.02
C GLN A 150 -12.69 -10.46 7.85
N ARG A 151 -12.52 -9.62 8.87
CA ARG A 151 -11.50 -8.57 8.93
C ARG A 151 -10.49 -8.82 10.04
N THR A 152 -9.23 -8.49 9.78
CA THR A 152 -8.18 -8.41 10.79
C THR A 152 -7.40 -7.12 10.62
N ILE A 153 -7.11 -6.44 11.74
CA ILE A 153 -6.33 -5.19 11.78
C ILE A 153 -4.99 -5.46 12.46
N TYR A 154 -3.91 -5.02 11.84
CA TYR A 154 -2.55 -5.11 12.34
C TYR A 154 -1.93 -3.72 12.52
N ILE A 155 -1.24 -3.50 13.63
CA ILE A 155 -0.54 -2.24 13.92
C ILE A 155 0.96 -2.53 14.02
N GLU A 156 1.78 -1.79 13.28
CA GLU A 156 3.24 -1.90 13.30
C GLU A 156 3.91 -0.54 13.48
N LEU A 157 5.00 -0.50 14.26
CA LEU A 157 5.84 0.68 14.42
C LEU A 157 7.08 0.53 13.54
N LEU A 158 7.25 1.43 12.57
CA LEU A 158 8.41 1.46 11.70
C LEU A 158 9.48 2.39 12.27
N LYS A 159 10.70 1.85 12.37
CA LYS A 159 11.91 2.61 12.69
C LYS A 159 12.68 2.88 11.39
N GLU A 160 13.49 3.94 11.39
CA GLU A 160 14.28 4.37 10.23
C GLU A 160 15.21 3.27 9.69
#